data_AF-A0A952PQ73-F1
#
_entry.id   AF-A0A952PQ73-F1
#
_cell.length_a   1.000
_cell.length_b   1.000
_cell.length_c   1.000
_cell.angle_alpha   90.00
_cell.angle_beta   90.00
_cell.angle_gamma   90.00
#
_symmetry.space_group_name_H-M   'P 1'
#
loop_
_entity.id
_entity.type
_entity.pdbx_description
1 polymer ?
#
loop_
_entity_poly.entity_id
_entity_poly.type
_entity_poly.pdbx_seq_one_letter_code
_entity_poly.pdbx_strand_id
1 'polypeptide(L)'
;MSEAVSSPNRSEKFLEGALFFALVIHFVATVSMGLLLLPAMPGAINSDVDRVRYIAEHLVLWHLGWLPWHLCALSDLVLAVSMFRTRWIPKIPVIATFVFTLLAVTVEQPAELRWNLEGASIAQVCIKANDIAPYLDFESEVYILVAAVAAVLYAAMAICWTWAFAAAGTWNRLLTWVSIFTWSTLTFAAVGPLLPEPYRPPALVSGIANAVGFNGMALWFILVLEAVLRRSRSDEYWGRMANWRHPRAGLIGSALTAIGNCRVLRYLGEIVPAVRMVSDIEDVIYINYLVDAKLLEPLVPLGLELQRLGPEQSHALFTVLTYRHGNFGPQIFGSLRKFFPSPVQSNWRIHVRDRAGVEGIFFVATVVTSSLVSLGGRIFADGVPMHIAEAGSVTAGSDGGFTVTLVAGTGSSPDIVAKLSPCSKPVLIGAWKECFRDFDSFLAYCVPQDRAISGQPWYQQITKQEINLGIPLSSCEPLEGIVQSRTIDQLIGRGPQPVCFRVPRVSFSLEKVDRYRFDNKDGGSELS
;
A
#
# COMPACT_ATOMS: atom_id res chain seq x y z
N MET A 1 -20.11 3.74 -17.88
CA MET A 1 -19.34 4.90 -18.40
C MET A 1 -18.05 4.98 -17.61
N SER A 2 -16.96 4.46 -18.18
CA SER A 2 -15.62 4.58 -17.61
C SER A 2 -15.16 6.02 -17.82
N GLU A 3 -15.04 6.81 -16.76
CA GLU A 3 -14.20 8.02 -16.83
C GLU A 3 -12.84 7.59 -17.37
N ALA A 4 -12.37 8.24 -18.43
CA ALA A 4 -11.05 7.96 -18.98
C ALA A 4 -10.04 8.12 -17.84
N VAL A 5 -9.36 7.04 -17.49
CA VAL A 5 -8.32 7.02 -16.46
C VAL A 5 -7.26 8.04 -16.89
N SER A 6 -7.34 9.25 -16.34
CA SER A 6 -6.44 10.33 -16.70
C SER A 6 -5.02 9.87 -16.39
N SER A 7 -4.11 10.05 -17.34
CA SER A 7 -2.70 9.69 -17.17
C SER A 7 -2.18 10.16 -15.81
N PRO A 8 -1.43 9.33 -15.07
CA PRO A 8 -1.01 9.67 -13.71
C PRO A 8 -0.31 11.00 -13.68
N ASN A 9 -0.88 11.91 -12.90
CA ASN A 9 -0.37 13.25 -12.82
C ASN A 9 0.91 13.23 -11.96
N ARG A 10 2.06 13.61 -12.54
CA ARG A 10 3.33 13.70 -11.79
C ARG A 10 3.19 14.52 -10.50
N SER A 11 2.28 15.48 -10.46
CA SER A 11 1.99 16.26 -9.25
C SER A 11 1.40 15.42 -8.12
N GLU A 12 0.58 14.41 -8.42
CA GLU A 12 -0.06 13.55 -7.41
C GLU A 12 0.98 12.65 -6.75
N LYS A 13 1.88 12.05 -7.54
CA LYS A 13 3.02 11.30 -6.98
C LYS A 13 3.91 12.18 -6.10
N PHE A 14 4.11 13.43 -6.52
CA PHE A 14 4.88 14.38 -5.72
C PHE A 14 4.19 14.68 -4.39
N LEU A 15 2.86 14.83 -4.39
CA LEU A 15 2.07 15.00 -3.18
C LEU A 15 2.10 13.76 -2.27
N GLU A 16 1.94 12.55 -2.83
CA GLU A 16 2.08 11.27 -2.08
C GLU A 16 3.44 11.20 -1.39
N GLY A 17 4.51 11.45 -2.16
CA GLY A 17 5.88 11.46 -1.65
C GLY A 17 6.13 12.53 -0.60
N ALA A 18 5.58 13.74 -0.78
CA ALA A 18 5.72 14.84 0.17
C ALA A 18 4.99 14.57 1.50
N LEU A 19 3.77 14.02 1.46
CA LEU A 19 3.04 13.60 2.65
C LEU A 19 3.75 12.48 3.40
N PHE A 20 4.29 11.50 2.66
CA PHE A 20 5.07 10.41 3.25
C PHE A 20 6.37 10.93 3.88
N PHE A 21 7.08 11.83 3.19
CA PHE A 21 8.29 12.47 3.71
C PHE A 21 8.00 13.26 4.99
N ALA A 22 6.95 14.09 4.99
CA ALA A 22 6.52 14.83 6.18
C ALA A 22 6.19 13.88 7.35
N LEU A 23 5.42 12.81 7.10
CA LEU A 23 5.11 11.80 8.13
C LEU A 23 6.37 11.20 8.77
N VAL A 24 7.32 10.74 7.94
CA VAL A 24 8.55 10.10 8.44
C VAL A 24 9.39 11.08 9.23
N ILE A 25 9.60 12.28 8.70
CA ILE A 25 10.46 13.28 9.34
C ILE A 25 9.87 13.77 10.66
N HIS A 26 8.56 14.03 10.73
CA HIS A 26 7.91 14.41 11.99
C HIS A 26 7.94 13.29 13.03
N PHE A 27 7.79 12.03 12.61
CA PHE A 27 7.95 10.90 13.52
C PHE A 27 9.38 10.84 14.08
N VAL A 28 10.39 10.98 13.23
CA VAL A 28 11.80 11.02 13.64
C VAL A 28 12.07 12.21 14.56
N ALA A 29 11.52 13.39 14.28
CA ALA A 29 11.64 14.57 15.14
C ALA A 29 11.00 14.36 16.52
N THR A 30 9.83 13.72 16.58
CA THR A 30 9.16 13.39 17.85
C THR A 30 10.00 12.41 18.68
N VAL A 31 10.55 11.38 18.05
CA VAL A 31 11.45 10.41 18.71
C VAL A 31 12.75 11.10 19.17
N SER A 32 13.34 11.94 18.32
CA SER A 32 14.53 12.74 18.62
C SER A 32 14.31 13.67 19.81
N MET A 33 13.17 14.36 19.85
CA MET A 33 12.77 15.19 20.98
C MET A 33 12.70 14.38 22.28
N GLY A 34 12.01 13.24 22.26
CA GLY A 34 11.87 12.40 23.46
C GLY A 34 13.18 11.81 23.98
N LEU A 35 14.09 11.42 23.07
CA LEU A 35 15.33 10.73 23.44
C LEU A 35 16.53 11.66 23.67
N LEU A 36 16.62 12.77 22.92
CA LEU A 36 17.82 13.60 22.85
C LEU A 36 17.63 15.00 23.43
N LEU A 37 16.48 15.64 23.17
CA LEU A 37 16.26 17.04 23.57
C LEU A 37 15.54 17.17 24.91
N LEU A 38 14.64 16.24 25.25
CA LEU A 38 13.78 16.33 26.43
C LEU A 38 14.56 16.60 27.74
N PRO A 39 15.76 16.05 27.99
CA PRO A 39 16.53 16.39 29.19
C PRO A 39 16.95 17.86 29.31
N ALA A 40 16.96 18.61 28.21
CA ALA A 40 17.40 20.00 28.10
C ALA A 40 16.25 21.00 27.90
N MET A 41 15.06 20.55 27.50
CA MET A 41 13.95 21.46 27.14
C MET A 41 13.29 22.15 28.35
N PRO A 42 12.77 23.39 28.18
CA PRO A 42 11.96 24.06 29.18
C PRO A 42 10.77 23.23 29.64
N GLY A 43 10.57 23.14 30.95
CA GLY A 43 9.49 22.34 31.53
C GLY A 43 9.74 20.83 31.55
N ALA A 44 10.96 20.38 31.27
CA ALA A 44 11.39 19.00 31.53
C ALA A 44 11.32 18.64 33.01
N ILE A 45 11.50 17.34 33.32
CA ILE A 45 11.53 16.83 34.70
C ILE A 45 12.78 17.34 35.46
N ASN A 46 13.81 17.76 34.72
CA ASN A 46 15.09 18.21 35.26
C ASN A 46 15.04 19.65 35.77
N SER A 47 15.86 19.97 36.78
CA SER A 47 16.09 21.36 37.19
C SER A 47 16.75 22.17 36.08
N ASP A 48 16.62 23.49 36.10
CA ASP A 48 17.25 24.35 35.09
C ASP A 48 18.78 24.18 35.06
N VAL A 49 19.42 24.00 36.22
CA VAL A 49 20.86 23.73 36.30
C VAL A 49 21.21 22.42 35.59
N ASP A 50 20.44 21.36 35.80
CA ASP A 50 20.70 20.06 35.18
C ASP A 50 20.45 20.09 33.66
N ARG A 51 19.45 20.84 33.21
CA ARG A 51 19.17 21.07 31.79
C ARG A 51 20.32 21.78 31.08
N VAL A 52 20.79 22.90 31.63
CA VAL A 52 21.91 23.66 31.06
C VAL A 52 23.20 22.84 31.10
N ARG A 53 23.42 22.07 32.17
CA ARG A 53 24.55 21.13 32.27
C ARG A 53 24.48 20.08 31.16
N TYR A 54 23.31 19.49 30.92
CA TYR A 54 23.12 18.51 29.86
C TYR A 54 23.52 19.08 28.50
N ILE A 55 23.07 20.29 28.16
CA ILE A 55 23.43 20.95 26.89
C ILE A 55 24.95 21.12 26.79
N ALA A 56 25.58 21.63 27.85
CA ALA A 56 27.02 21.90 27.88
C ALA A 56 27.88 20.62 27.72
N GLU A 57 27.43 19.50 28.28
CA GLU A 57 28.16 18.23 28.33
C GLU A 57 27.85 17.31 27.14
N HIS A 58 26.69 17.47 26.48
CA HIS A 58 26.21 16.56 25.43
C HIS A 58 25.95 17.26 24.08
N LEU A 59 26.85 18.14 23.64
CA LEU A 59 26.72 18.92 22.40
C LEU A 59 26.31 18.10 21.17
N VAL A 60 26.91 16.92 20.97
CA VAL A 60 26.60 16.07 19.81
C VAL A 60 25.14 15.62 19.85
N LEU A 61 24.64 15.20 21.03
CA LEU A 61 23.24 14.78 21.18
C LEU A 61 22.28 15.96 21.01
N TRP A 62 22.65 17.13 21.50
CA TRP A 62 21.89 18.37 21.31
C TRP A 62 21.75 18.72 19.81
N HIS A 63 22.86 18.79 19.08
CA HIS A 63 22.84 19.10 17.66
C HIS A 63 22.11 18.04 16.82
N LEU A 64 22.33 16.75 17.11
CA LEU A 64 21.60 15.65 16.47
C LEU A 64 20.10 15.70 16.80
N GLY A 65 19.76 16.15 18.01
CA GLY A 65 18.40 16.34 18.47
C GLY A 65 17.60 17.30 17.60
N TRP A 66 18.21 18.43 17.24
CA TRP A 66 17.61 19.50 16.43
C TRP A 66 17.55 19.23 14.92
N LEU A 67 18.45 18.41 14.38
CA LEU A 67 18.51 18.16 12.93
C LEU A 67 17.16 17.71 12.31
N PRO A 68 16.41 16.75 12.90
CA PRO A 68 15.08 16.39 12.39
C PRO A 68 14.07 17.53 12.38
N TRP A 69 14.16 18.50 13.29
CA TRP A 69 13.25 19.66 13.35
C TRP A 69 13.48 20.63 12.19
N HIS A 70 14.75 20.87 11.83
CA HIS A 70 15.08 21.59 10.59
C HIS A 70 14.55 20.87 9.33
N LEU A 71 14.54 19.53 9.35
CA LEU A 71 13.96 18.75 8.26
C LEU A 71 12.43 18.81 8.26
N CYS A 72 11.75 18.96 9.40
CA CYS A 72 10.30 19.17 9.47
C CYS A 72 9.90 20.43 8.71
N ALA A 73 10.57 21.56 8.98
CA ALA A 73 10.36 22.82 8.27
C ALA A 73 10.53 22.69 6.75
N LEU A 74 11.58 21.98 6.31
CA LEU A 74 11.77 21.67 4.89
C LEU A 74 10.63 20.79 4.34
N SER A 75 10.22 19.76 5.10
CA SER A 75 9.15 18.84 4.68
C SER A 75 7.81 19.55 4.52
N ASP A 76 7.51 20.53 5.37
CA ASP A 76 6.28 21.34 5.31
C ASP A 76 6.28 22.25 4.08
N LEU A 77 7.42 22.85 3.75
CA LEU A 77 7.58 23.63 2.54
C LEU A 77 7.41 22.76 1.29
N VAL A 78 8.04 21.58 1.26
CA VAL A 78 7.89 20.60 0.17
C VAL A 78 6.43 20.18 0.04
N LEU A 79 5.74 19.93 1.14
CA LEU A 79 4.31 19.61 1.16
C LEU A 79 3.48 20.75 0.59
N ALA A 80 3.66 22.00 1.05
CA ALA A 80 2.96 23.16 0.53
C ALA A 80 3.16 23.34 -0.99
N VAL A 81 4.39 23.18 -1.49
CA VAL A 81 4.70 23.23 -2.93
C VAL A 81 4.02 22.08 -3.67
N SER A 82 4.02 20.86 -3.12
CA SER A 82 3.35 19.71 -3.74
C SER A 82 1.84 19.89 -3.85
N MET A 83 1.21 20.48 -2.81
CA MET A 83 -0.21 20.84 -2.83
C MET A 83 -0.48 21.90 -3.90
N PHE A 84 0.40 22.89 -4.03
CA PHE A 84 0.28 23.93 -5.05
C PHE A 84 0.33 23.37 -6.47
N ARG A 85 1.21 22.39 -6.71
CA ARG A 85 1.32 21.71 -8.01
C ARG A 85 0.17 20.76 -8.31
N THR A 86 -0.55 20.29 -7.29
CA THR A 86 -1.63 19.32 -7.45
C THR A 86 -2.89 19.99 -7.97
N ARG A 87 -3.36 19.56 -9.15
CA ARG A 87 -4.44 20.26 -9.89
C ARG A 87 -5.78 20.26 -9.18
N TRP A 88 -6.12 19.16 -8.51
CA TRP A 88 -7.42 18.98 -7.85
C TRP A 88 -7.49 19.62 -6.46
N ILE A 89 -6.39 20.15 -5.91
CA ILE A 89 -6.42 20.89 -4.65
C ILE A 89 -6.75 22.36 -4.93
N PRO A 90 -7.79 22.93 -4.29
CA PRO A 90 -8.15 24.34 -4.43
C PRO A 90 -7.01 25.29 -4.08
N LYS A 91 -6.81 26.34 -4.87
CA LYS A 91 -5.60 27.18 -4.77
C LYS A 91 -5.58 28.17 -3.62
N ILE A 92 -6.72 28.75 -3.26
CA ILE A 92 -6.83 29.71 -2.16
C ILE A 92 -6.29 29.13 -0.83
N PRO A 93 -6.78 27.98 -0.33
CA PRO A 93 -6.26 27.41 0.91
C PRO A 93 -4.78 27.04 0.82
N VAL A 94 -4.31 26.61 -0.37
CA VAL A 94 -2.91 26.25 -0.57
C VAL A 94 -1.98 27.47 -0.56
N ILE A 95 -2.42 28.59 -1.15
CA ILE A 95 -1.66 29.85 -1.06
C ILE A 95 -1.56 30.29 0.39
N ALA A 96 -2.66 30.21 1.15
CA ALA A 96 -2.65 30.50 2.58
C ALA A 96 -1.70 29.58 3.35
N THR A 97 -1.77 28.26 3.13
CA THR A 97 -0.81 27.29 3.66
C THR A 97 0.62 27.73 3.37
N PHE A 98 0.96 27.98 2.10
CA PHE A 98 2.32 28.32 1.69
C PHE A 98 2.84 29.60 2.36
N VAL A 99 1.99 30.63 2.46
CA VAL A 99 2.33 31.88 3.16
C VAL A 99 2.60 31.63 4.64
N PHE A 100 1.72 30.90 5.34
CA PHE A 100 1.95 30.58 6.75
C PHE A 100 3.17 29.68 6.98
N THR A 101 3.41 28.69 6.10
CA THR A 101 4.64 27.89 6.14
C THR A 101 5.87 28.79 6.01
N LEU A 102 5.90 29.69 5.03
CA LEU A 102 7.04 30.56 4.80
C LEU A 102 7.30 31.49 6.00
N LEU A 103 6.24 32.07 6.57
CA LEU A 103 6.35 32.91 7.76
C LEU A 103 6.86 32.12 8.96
N ALA A 104 6.31 30.92 9.20
CA ALA A 104 6.71 30.05 10.31
C ALA A 104 8.19 29.69 10.20
N VAL A 105 8.62 29.18 9.03
CA VAL A 105 10.01 28.81 8.73
C VAL A 105 10.97 30.00 8.88
N THR A 106 10.56 31.19 8.42
CA THR A 106 11.39 32.40 8.49
C THR A 106 11.65 32.85 9.93
N VAL A 107 10.70 32.63 10.84
CA VAL A 107 10.85 32.95 12.27
C VAL A 107 11.59 31.83 13.00
N GLU A 108 11.15 30.59 12.80
CA GLU A 108 11.63 29.42 13.53
C GLU A 108 13.09 29.10 13.23
N GLN A 109 13.42 28.93 11.95
CA GLN A 109 14.70 28.29 11.58
C GLN A 109 15.93 29.12 12.01
N PRO A 110 15.95 30.46 11.88
CA PRO A 110 17.03 31.26 12.46
C PRO A 110 17.08 31.18 13.99
N ALA A 111 15.93 31.17 14.66
CA ALA A 111 15.84 31.12 16.12
C ALA A 111 16.29 29.75 16.67
N GLU A 112 15.86 28.65 16.06
CA GLU A 112 16.31 27.30 16.37
C GLU A 112 17.80 27.13 16.10
N LEU A 113 18.32 27.61 14.98
CA LEU A 113 19.75 27.54 14.68
C LEU A 113 20.57 28.32 15.71
N ARG A 114 20.09 29.49 16.11
CA ARG A 114 20.68 30.29 17.18
C ARG A 114 20.64 29.53 18.51
N TRP A 115 19.51 28.93 18.88
CA TRP A 115 19.41 28.11 20.08
C TRP A 115 20.39 26.93 20.07
N ASN A 116 20.44 26.24 18.93
CA ASN A 116 21.22 25.05 18.72
C ASN A 116 22.72 25.34 18.84
N LEU A 117 23.21 26.42 18.21
CA LEU A 117 24.64 26.75 18.15
C LEU A 117 25.07 27.72 19.25
N GLU A 118 24.46 28.91 19.33
CA GLU A 118 24.81 29.96 20.29
C GLU A 118 24.40 29.54 21.71
N GLY A 119 23.20 29.00 21.88
CA GLY A 119 22.71 28.54 23.17
C GLY A 119 23.61 27.46 23.78
N ALA A 120 24.11 26.53 22.96
CA ALA A 120 25.05 25.51 23.42
C ALA A 120 26.39 26.10 23.88
N SER A 121 26.91 27.11 23.16
CA SER A 121 28.11 27.83 23.58
C SER A 121 27.89 28.61 24.89
N ILE A 122 26.74 29.28 25.03
CA ILE A 122 26.38 30.01 26.25
C ILE A 122 26.27 29.04 27.43
N ALA A 123 25.62 27.89 27.25
CA ALA A 123 25.49 26.85 28.28
C ALA A 123 26.86 26.39 28.79
N GLN A 124 27.83 26.17 27.91
CA GLN A 124 29.19 25.80 28.32
C GLN A 124 29.89 26.88 29.15
N VAL A 125 29.71 28.15 28.79
CA VAL A 125 30.26 29.28 29.55
C VAL A 125 29.60 29.37 30.92
N CYS A 126 28.27 29.29 30.97
CA CYS A 126 27.47 29.34 32.19
C CYS A 126 27.86 28.24 33.20
N ILE A 127 28.01 27.00 32.73
CA ILE A 127 28.38 25.87 33.59
C ILE A 127 29.79 26.01 34.13
N LYS A 128 30.74 26.51 33.32
CA LYS A 128 32.10 26.81 33.80
C LYS A 128 32.15 27.96 34.80
N ALA A 129 31.30 28.96 34.63
CA ALA A 129 31.18 30.11 35.52
C ALA A 129 30.35 29.84 36.78
N ASN A 130 29.66 28.69 36.85
CA ASN A 130 28.66 28.37 37.87
C ASN A 130 27.56 29.44 37.98
N ASP A 131 27.17 30.02 36.84
CA ASP A 131 26.11 31.01 36.71
C ASP A 131 25.30 30.72 35.44
N ILE A 132 24.06 30.25 35.60
CA ILE A 132 23.17 29.89 34.50
C ILE A 132 22.24 31.02 34.05
N ALA A 133 22.21 32.16 34.77
CA ALA A 133 21.29 33.25 34.44
C ALA A 133 21.42 33.76 32.99
N PRO A 134 22.63 33.93 32.42
CA PRO A 134 22.77 34.36 31.02
C PRO A 134 22.15 33.39 30.02
N TYR A 135 22.21 32.08 30.28
CA TYR A 135 21.56 31.08 29.42
C TYR A 135 20.03 31.18 29.52
N LEU A 136 19.49 31.35 30.74
CA LEU A 136 18.03 31.45 30.93
C LEU A 136 17.45 32.72 30.28
N ASP A 137 18.16 33.84 30.35
CA ASP A 137 17.77 35.07 29.66
C ASP A 137 17.73 34.86 28.15
N PHE A 138 18.81 34.30 27.58
CA PHE A 138 18.88 33.93 26.16
C PHE A 138 17.76 32.95 25.75
N GLU A 139 17.56 31.90 26.54
CA GLU A 139 16.54 30.87 26.27
C GLU A 139 15.14 31.49 26.29
N SER A 140 14.84 32.41 27.21
CA SER A 140 13.51 33.03 27.31
C SER A 140 13.12 33.79 26.03
N GLU A 141 14.07 34.49 25.40
CA GLU A 141 13.84 35.21 24.14
C GLU A 141 13.61 34.24 22.98
N VAL A 142 14.51 33.27 22.84
CA VAL A 142 14.48 32.32 21.72
C VAL A 142 13.29 31.38 21.83
N TYR A 143 12.92 30.98 23.05
CA TYR A 143 11.77 30.14 23.32
C TYR A 143 10.46 30.79 22.88
N ILE A 144 10.28 32.09 23.07
CA ILE A 144 9.07 32.79 22.59
C ILE A 144 8.98 32.74 21.06
N LEU A 145 10.09 32.92 20.35
CA LEU A 145 10.10 32.87 18.89
C LEU A 145 9.77 31.47 18.36
N VAL A 146 10.41 30.44 18.91
CA VAL A 146 10.26 29.04 18.46
C VAL A 146 8.96 28.41 18.97
N ALA A 147 8.79 28.35 20.29
CA ALA A 147 7.71 27.57 20.91
C ALA A 147 6.36 28.29 20.91
N ALA A 148 6.31 29.58 20.57
CA ALA A 148 5.07 30.34 20.54
C ALA A 148 4.79 31.00 19.19
N VAL A 149 5.60 31.95 18.75
CA VAL A 149 5.31 32.70 17.50
C VAL A 149 5.32 31.77 16.29
N ALA A 150 6.40 31.02 16.08
CA ALA A 150 6.47 30.06 15.00
C ALA A 150 5.43 28.94 15.15
N ALA A 151 5.26 28.40 16.35
CA ALA A 151 4.27 27.34 16.62
C ALA A 151 2.83 27.77 16.29
N VAL A 152 2.44 29.02 16.57
CA VAL A 152 1.12 29.56 16.17
C VAL A 152 1.00 29.66 14.65
N LEU A 153 2.06 30.08 13.96
CA LEU A 153 2.08 30.14 12.49
C LEU A 153 1.98 28.73 11.87
N TYR A 154 2.67 27.73 12.42
CA TYR A 154 2.52 26.33 12.01
C TYR A 154 1.11 25.78 12.29
N ALA A 155 0.51 26.12 13.43
CA ALA A 155 -0.87 25.75 13.70
C ALA A 155 -1.84 26.35 12.67
N ALA A 156 -1.67 27.62 12.31
CA ALA A 156 -2.45 28.27 11.25
C ALA A 156 -2.23 27.61 9.88
N MET A 157 -0.99 27.26 9.54
CA MET A 157 -0.64 26.49 8.34
C MET A 157 -1.36 25.13 8.31
N ALA A 158 -1.36 24.38 9.41
CA ALA A 158 -1.98 23.07 9.51
C ALA A 158 -3.52 23.12 9.41
N ILE A 159 -4.14 24.18 9.93
CA ILE A 159 -5.56 24.48 9.69
C ILE A 159 -5.81 24.72 8.20
N CYS A 160 -4.91 25.43 7.50
CA CYS A 160 -5.01 25.63 6.05
C CYS A 160 -4.80 24.33 5.26
N TRP A 161 -3.95 23.40 5.71
CA TRP A 161 -3.87 22.05 5.13
C TRP A 161 -5.21 21.34 5.21
N THR A 162 -5.83 21.36 6.40
CA THR A 162 -7.14 20.75 6.65
C THR A 162 -8.18 21.36 5.72
N TRP A 163 -8.21 22.68 5.58
CA TRP A 163 -9.11 23.35 4.66
C TRP A 163 -8.86 22.93 3.20
N ALA A 164 -7.61 22.85 2.76
CA ALA A 164 -7.25 22.45 1.40
C ALA A 164 -7.75 21.03 1.06
N PHE A 165 -7.48 20.05 1.92
CA PHE A 165 -7.90 18.66 1.71
C PHE A 165 -9.41 18.47 1.91
N ALA A 166 -10.04 19.20 2.84
CA ALA A 166 -11.49 19.22 3.00
C ALA A 166 -12.19 19.73 1.73
N ALA A 167 -11.74 20.88 1.22
CA ALA A 167 -12.30 21.49 0.02
C ALA A 167 -12.01 20.67 -1.26
N ALA A 168 -10.97 19.84 -1.26
CA ALA A 168 -10.64 18.92 -2.34
C ALA A 168 -11.50 17.64 -2.39
N GLY A 169 -12.37 17.42 -1.40
CA GLY A 169 -13.25 16.25 -1.34
C GLY A 169 -12.56 14.95 -0.91
N THR A 170 -11.34 15.01 -0.37
CA THR A 170 -10.62 13.83 0.16
C THR A 170 -10.84 13.64 1.66
N TRP A 171 -12.01 14.04 2.17
CA TRP A 171 -12.23 14.25 3.60
C TRP A 171 -13.32 13.34 4.16
N ASN A 172 -13.15 12.90 5.40
CA ASN A 172 -14.11 12.04 6.08
C ASN A 172 -14.30 12.47 7.55
N ARG A 173 -15.30 11.88 8.21
CA ARG A 173 -15.64 12.23 9.60
C ARG A 173 -14.50 12.00 10.59
N LEU A 174 -13.71 10.95 10.38
CA LEU A 174 -12.57 10.65 11.26
C LEU A 174 -11.50 11.75 11.15
N LEU A 175 -11.15 12.15 9.93
CA LEU A 175 -10.23 13.27 9.68
C LEU A 175 -10.72 14.57 10.30
N THR A 176 -12.03 14.86 10.26
CA THR A 176 -12.58 16.03 10.95
C THR A 176 -12.29 16.00 12.45
N TRP A 177 -12.62 14.90 13.13
CA TRP A 177 -12.40 14.79 14.57
C TRP A 177 -10.92 14.82 14.95
N VAL A 178 -10.08 14.08 14.23
CA VAL A 178 -8.63 14.08 14.44
C VAL A 178 -8.07 15.48 14.22
N SER A 179 -8.51 16.21 13.20
CA SER A 179 -8.04 17.58 12.93
C SER A 179 -8.45 18.55 14.03
N ILE A 180 -9.73 18.56 14.43
CA ILE A 180 -10.21 19.44 15.51
C ILE A 180 -9.40 19.19 16.78
N PHE A 181 -9.26 17.92 17.18
CA PHE A 181 -8.51 17.56 18.37
C PHE A 181 -7.04 17.96 18.27
N THR A 182 -6.37 17.59 17.18
CA THR A 182 -4.93 17.82 16.97
C THR A 182 -4.61 19.31 16.93
N TRP A 183 -5.31 20.08 16.09
CA TRP A 183 -5.02 21.50 15.92
C TRP A 183 -5.42 22.33 17.13
N SER A 184 -6.50 21.99 17.82
CA SER A 184 -6.85 22.66 19.09
C SER A 184 -5.78 22.43 20.16
N THR A 185 -5.27 21.20 20.25
CA THR A 185 -4.23 20.84 21.23
C THR A 185 -2.91 21.54 20.93
N LEU A 186 -2.46 21.54 19.67
CA LEU A 186 -1.23 22.23 19.25
C LEU A 186 -1.37 23.75 19.37
N THR A 187 -2.53 24.32 19.01
CA THR A 187 -2.79 25.75 19.20
C THR A 187 -2.76 26.14 20.68
N PHE A 188 -3.35 25.32 21.55
CA PHE A 188 -3.29 25.53 22.99
C PHE A 188 -1.85 25.53 23.51
N ALA A 189 -1.04 24.54 23.09
CA ALA A 189 0.37 24.47 23.47
C ALA A 189 1.17 25.70 22.97
N ALA A 190 0.92 26.14 21.73
CA ALA A 190 1.61 27.27 21.10
C ALA A 190 1.21 28.63 21.68
N VAL A 191 -0.06 28.83 22.02
CA VAL A 191 -0.56 30.11 22.57
C VAL A 191 -0.23 30.24 24.05
N GLY A 192 -0.13 29.14 24.79
CA GLY A 192 0.11 29.13 26.24
C GLY A 192 1.24 30.06 26.71
N PRO A 193 2.45 30.03 26.11
CA PRO A 193 3.54 30.92 26.48
C PRO A 193 3.29 32.43 26.23
N LEU A 194 2.36 32.77 25.31
CA LEU A 194 2.00 34.16 25.00
C LEU A 194 0.99 34.75 25.99
N LEU A 195 0.39 33.92 26.83
CA LEU A 195 -0.57 34.39 27.82
C LEU A 195 0.13 35.17 28.94
N PRO A 196 -0.55 36.14 29.58
CA PRO A 196 -0.06 36.75 30.81
C PRO A 196 0.15 35.70 31.89
N GLU A 197 1.12 35.92 32.79
CA GLU A 197 1.54 34.95 33.81
C GLU A 197 0.39 34.26 34.58
N PRO A 198 -0.68 34.96 35.03
CA PRO A 198 -1.77 34.31 35.75
C PRO A 198 -2.58 33.30 34.92
N TYR A 199 -2.48 33.36 33.60
CA TYR A 199 -3.20 32.51 32.65
C TYR A 199 -2.28 31.52 31.92
N ARG A 200 -0.97 31.56 32.17
CA ARG A 200 -0.05 30.60 31.55
C ARG A 200 -0.32 29.20 32.07
N PRO A 201 -0.53 28.21 31.18
CA PRO A 201 -0.65 26.83 31.63
C PRO A 201 0.65 26.37 32.30
N PRO A 202 0.57 25.47 33.29
CA PRO A 202 1.76 24.85 33.86
C PRO A 202 2.59 24.16 32.77
N ALA A 203 3.91 24.24 32.86
CA ALA A 203 4.81 23.71 31.83
C ALA A 203 4.57 22.23 31.52
N LEU A 204 4.24 21.42 32.54
CA LEU A 204 3.86 20.02 32.37
C LEU A 204 2.62 19.85 31.48
N VAL A 205 1.61 20.71 31.64
CA VAL A 205 0.37 20.65 30.84
C VAL A 205 0.67 21.02 29.39
N SER A 206 1.49 22.05 29.16
CA SER A 206 1.95 22.41 27.81
C SER A 206 2.78 21.29 27.17
N GLY A 207 3.68 20.65 27.94
CA GLY A 207 4.47 19.51 27.46
C GLY A 207 3.61 18.31 27.06
N ILE A 208 2.61 17.95 27.87
CA ILE A 208 1.65 16.89 27.55
C ILE A 208 0.83 17.26 26.31
N ALA A 209 0.30 18.49 26.25
CA ALA A 209 -0.47 18.96 25.10
C ALA A 209 0.38 18.89 23.83
N ASN A 210 1.63 19.33 23.88
CA ASN A 210 2.55 19.27 22.76
C ASN A 210 2.78 17.82 22.29
N ALA A 211 3.10 16.92 23.23
CA ALA A 211 3.32 15.50 22.91
C ALA A 211 2.07 14.85 22.30
N VAL A 212 0.90 15.09 22.87
CA VAL A 212 -0.39 14.58 22.35
C VAL A 212 -0.68 15.17 20.97
N GLY A 213 -0.43 16.46 20.77
CA GLY A 213 -0.59 17.17 19.50
C GLY A 213 0.28 16.59 18.38
N PHE A 214 1.58 16.37 18.63
CA PHE A 214 2.48 15.78 17.63
C PHE A 214 2.10 14.34 17.26
N ASN A 215 1.67 13.53 18.23
CA ASN A 215 1.15 12.18 17.94
C ASN A 215 -0.17 12.23 17.15
N GLY A 216 -1.05 13.18 17.47
CA GLY A 216 -2.26 13.46 16.70
C GLY A 216 -1.95 13.86 15.25
N MET A 217 -0.90 14.66 15.04
CA MET A 217 -0.44 15.08 13.72
C MET A 217 0.14 13.91 12.92
N ALA A 218 0.90 13.00 13.53
CA ALA A 218 1.38 11.79 12.86
C ALA A 218 0.20 10.92 12.37
N LEU A 219 -0.81 10.72 13.22
CA LEU A 219 -2.04 10.04 12.83
C LEU A 219 -2.77 10.79 11.70
N TRP A 220 -2.83 12.13 11.78
CA TRP A 220 -3.43 12.97 10.75
C TRP A 220 -2.74 12.77 9.40
N PHE A 221 -1.41 12.78 9.34
CA PHE A 221 -0.64 12.54 8.11
C PHE A 221 -0.93 11.16 7.52
N ILE A 222 -1.01 10.11 8.35
CA ILE A 222 -1.38 8.76 7.89
C ILE A 222 -2.76 8.77 7.23
N LEU A 223 -3.75 9.40 7.86
CA LEU A 223 -5.12 9.44 7.37
C LEU A 223 -5.28 10.29 6.10
N VAL A 224 -4.56 11.41 5.99
CA VAL A 224 -4.54 12.24 4.78
C VAL A 224 -3.82 11.51 3.65
N LEU A 225 -2.67 10.89 3.91
CA LEU A 225 -1.97 10.07 2.93
C LEU A 225 -2.85 8.93 2.42
N GLU A 226 -3.57 8.25 3.31
CA GLU A 226 -4.56 7.22 2.93
C GLU A 226 -5.65 7.79 2.00
N ALA A 227 -6.18 8.98 2.32
CA ALA A 227 -7.20 9.61 1.48
C ALA A 227 -6.68 10.04 0.11
N VAL A 228 -5.45 10.57 0.04
CA VAL A 228 -4.78 10.92 -1.22
C VAL A 228 -4.49 9.67 -2.05
N LEU A 229 -3.97 8.62 -1.43
CA LEU A 229 -3.70 7.35 -2.11
C LEU A 229 -4.97 6.68 -2.62
N ARG A 230 -6.08 6.75 -1.88
CA ARG A 230 -7.38 6.25 -2.37
C ARG A 230 -7.89 7.01 -3.59
N ARG A 231 -7.59 8.31 -3.67
CA ARG A 231 -7.94 9.12 -4.83
C ARG A 231 -7.08 8.75 -6.05
N SER A 232 -5.77 8.57 -5.87
CA SER A 232 -4.86 8.23 -6.98
C SER A 232 -4.89 6.74 -7.37
N ARG A 233 -5.37 5.88 -6.45
CA ARG A 233 -5.47 4.42 -6.59
C ARG A 233 -6.89 3.99 -6.24
N SER A 234 -7.80 4.32 -7.15
CA SER A 234 -9.22 4.01 -7.03
C SER A 234 -9.45 2.52 -6.85
N ASP A 235 -10.53 2.18 -6.14
CA ASP A 235 -10.96 0.80 -6.03
C ASP A 235 -11.28 0.23 -7.42
N GLU A 236 -10.86 -1.01 -7.64
CA GLU A 236 -11.19 -1.77 -8.85
C GLU A 236 -12.26 -2.82 -8.50
N TYR A 237 -12.98 -3.31 -9.50
CA TYR A 237 -13.88 -4.46 -9.28
C TYR A 237 -13.09 -5.77 -9.20
N TRP A 238 -12.10 -5.92 -10.09
CA TRP A 238 -11.13 -7.02 -10.12
C TRP A 238 -9.70 -6.48 -10.18
N GLY A 239 -8.72 -7.32 -9.85
CA GLY A 239 -7.32 -6.90 -9.88
C GLY A 239 -6.86 -6.28 -8.57
N ARG A 240 -5.71 -5.60 -8.63
CA ARG A 240 -4.87 -5.35 -7.45
C ARG A 240 -5.57 -4.48 -6.41
N MET A 241 -6.38 -3.51 -6.85
CA MET A 241 -7.10 -2.59 -5.96
C MET A 241 -8.49 -3.10 -5.60
N ALA A 242 -8.88 -4.31 -6.02
CA ALA A 242 -10.16 -4.91 -5.69
C ALA A 242 -10.45 -4.95 -4.20
N ASN A 243 -11.67 -4.61 -3.83
CA ASN A 243 -12.09 -4.54 -2.44
C ASN A 243 -11.97 -5.90 -1.76
N TRP A 244 -11.35 -5.89 -0.59
CA TRP A 244 -11.15 -7.10 0.21
C TRP A 244 -12.01 -7.09 1.43
N ARG A 245 -12.64 -8.22 1.73
CA ARG A 245 -13.47 -8.39 2.90
C ARG A 245 -13.14 -9.70 3.56
N HIS A 246 -12.80 -9.63 4.84
CA HIS A 246 -12.57 -10.82 5.64
C HIS A 246 -13.91 -11.52 5.95
N PRO A 247 -14.00 -12.86 5.85
CA PRO A 247 -15.26 -13.59 6.09
C PRO A 247 -15.66 -13.63 7.57
N ARG A 248 -14.69 -13.53 8.51
CA ARG A 248 -14.97 -13.47 9.95
C ARG A 248 -15.77 -12.20 10.28
N ALA A 249 -16.84 -12.35 11.05
CA ALA A 249 -17.63 -11.22 11.56
C ALA A 249 -16.96 -10.53 12.78
N GLY A 250 -17.53 -9.39 13.18
CA GLY A 250 -17.13 -8.65 14.38
C GLY A 250 -15.86 -7.81 14.21
N LEU A 251 -15.36 -7.27 15.33
CA LEU A 251 -14.27 -6.27 15.34
C LEU A 251 -12.97 -6.79 14.71
N ILE A 252 -12.63 -8.06 14.93
CA ILE A 252 -11.43 -8.67 14.33
C ILE A 252 -11.56 -8.69 12.80
N GLY A 253 -12.71 -9.13 12.27
CA GLY A 253 -12.97 -9.13 10.84
C GLY A 253 -12.90 -7.74 10.21
N SER A 254 -13.48 -6.75 10.88
CA SER A 254 -13.43 -5.34 10.47
C SER A 254 -12.00 -4.78 10.49
N ALA A 255 -11.22 -5.08 11.54
CA ALA A 255 -9.83 -4.64 11.65
C ALA A 255 -8.97 -5.24 10.54
N LEU A 256 -9.07 -6.55 10.30
CA LEU A 256 -8.37 -7.19 9.19
C LEU A 256 -8.82 -6.59 7.84
N THR A 257 -10.11 -6.27 7.70
CA THR A 257 -10.67 -5.64 6.49
C THR A 257 -10.09 -4.24 6.26
N ALA A 258 -9.94 -3.45 7.32
CA ALA A 258 -9.27 -2.16 7.26
C ALA A 258 -7.80 -2.31 6.85
N ILE A 259 -7.07 -3.27 7.44
CA ILE A 259 -5.66 -3.55 7.11
C ILE A 259 -5.52 -3.97 5.64
N GLY A 260 -6.32 -4.93 5.17
CA GLY A 260 -6.26 -5.44 3.80
C GLY A 260 -6.55 -4.38 2.73
N ASN A 261 -7.34 -3.35 3.06
CA ASN A 261 -7.66 -2.24 2.16
C ASN A 261 -6.87 -0.97 2.43
N CYS A 262 -5.93 -0.97 3.38
CA CYS A 262 -5.10 0.20 3.67
C CYS A 262 -4.13 0.46 2.53
N ARG A 263 -4.27 1.62 1.87
CA ARG A 263 -3.40 2.03 0.76
C ARG A 263 -2.02 2.47 1.27
N VAL A 264 -1.93 3.04 2.48
CA VAL A 264 -0.64 3.37 3.12
C VAL A 264 0.21 2.12 3.35
N LEU A 265 -0.37 1.04 3.89
CA LEU A 265 0.39 -0.20 4.11
C LEU A 265 0.88 -0.81 2.79
N ARG A 266 0.05 -0.76 1.74
CA ARG A 266 0.44 -1.18 0.39
C ARG A 266 1.55 -0.31 -0.19
N TYR A 267 1.45 1.01 -0.02
CA TYR A 267 2.48 1.96 -0.43
C TYR A 267 3.82 1.64 0.21
N LEU A 268 3.82 1.34 1.52
CA LEU A 268 5.01 0.90 2.24
C LEU A 268 5.53 -0.46 1.72
N GLY A 269 4.62 -1.40 1.46
CA GLY A 269 4.98 -2.72 0.92
C GLY A 269 5.61 -2.65 -0.48
N GLU A 270 5.27 -1.65 -1.29
CA GLU A 270 5.87 -1.43 -2.62
C GLU A 270 7.36 -1.05 -2.55
N ILE A 271 7.81 -0.48 -1.42
CA ILE A 271 9.21 -0.11 -1.16
C ILE A 271 10.04 -1.35 -0.82
N VAL A 272 9.41 -2.37 -0.24
CA VAL A 272 10.09 -3.61 0.17
C VAL A 272 10.41 -4.44 -1.08
N PRO A 273 11.67 -4.90 -1.26
CA PRO A 273 12.02 -5.80 -2.35
C PRO A 273 11.21 -7.10 -2.31
N ALA A 274 10.85 -7.61 -3.49
CA ALA A 274 10.15 -8.88 -3.58
C ALA A 274 11.03 -10.03 -3.03
N VAL A 275 10.42 -10.86 -2.19
CA VAL A 275 11.07 -12.03 -1.60
C VAL A 275 10.76 -13.24 -2.47
N ARG A 276 11.79 -14.03 -2.81
CA ARG A 276 11.63 -15.30 -3.54
C ARG A 276 10.83 -16.30 -2.69
N MET A 277 9.59 -16.53 -3.10
CA MET A 277 8.68 -17.50 -2.49
C MET A 277 8.76 -18.83 -3.23
N VAL A 278 8.73 -19.93 -2.50
CA VAL A 278 8.77 -21.29 -3.05
C VAL A 278 7.68 -22.17 -2.43
N SER A 279 7.18 -23.12 -3.20
CA SER A 279 6.20 -24.10 -2.72
C SER A 279 6.32 -25.44 -3.44
N ASP A 280 6.08 -26.50 -2.69
CA ASP A 280 5.95 -27.86 -3.18
C ASP A 280 4.44 -28.15 -3.29
N ILE A 281 3.87 -28.03 -4.48
CA ILE A 281 2.42 -28.10 -4.70
C ILE A 281 2.03 -29.49 -5.18
N GLU A 282 0.95 -30.02 -4.61
CA GLU A 282 0.33 -31.26 -5.05
C GLU A 282 -1.09 -30.99 -5.56
N ASP A 283 -1.51 -31.77 -6.55
CA ASP A 283 -2.87 -31.80 -7.08
C ASP A 283 -3.39 -30.44 -7.53
N VAL A 284 -2.76 -29.87 -8.56
CA VAL A 284 -3.26 -28.64 -9.19
C VAL A 284 -4.40 -28.98 -10.13
N ILE A 285 -5.61 -28.58 -9.76
CA ILE A 285 -6.80 -28.77 -10.58
C ILE A 285 -7.01 -27.53 -11.43
N TYR A 286 -6.92 -27.69 -12.76
CA TYR A 286 -7.21 -26.68 -13.75
C TYR A 286 -8.64 -26.85 -14.27
N ILE A 287 -9.36 -25.73 -14.31
CA ILE A 287 -10.71 -25.61 -14.86
C ILE A 287 -10.67 -24.46 -15.86
N ASN A 288 -10.85 -24.76 -17.14
CA ASN A 288 -10.59 -23.82 -18.22
C ASN A 288 -11.83 -23.59 -19.05
N TYR A 289 -12.14 -22.32 -19.31
CA TYR A 289 -13.29 -21.89 -20.10
C TYR A 289 -12.78 -21.12 -21.33
N LEU A 290 -13.23 -21.55 -22.50
CA LEU A 290 -13.08 -20.79 -23.73
C LEU A 290 -14.34 -19.97 -23.93
N VAL A 291 -14.19 -18.65 -23.98
CA VAL A 291 -15.31 -17.70 -23.95
C VAL A 291 -15.15 -16.64 -25.03
N ASP A 292 -16.21 -15.88 -25.32
CA ASP A 292 -16.11 -14.67 -26.13
C ASP A 292 -15.12 -13.69 -25.46
N ALA A 293 -14.10 -13.27 -26.20
CA ALA A 293 -13.06 -12.37 -25.73
C ALA A 293 -13.62 -11.06 -25.16
N LYS A 294 -14.74 -10.57 -25.69
CA LYS A 294 -15.43 -9.34 -25.23
C LYS A 294 -15.87 -9.41 -23.78
N LEU A 295 -16.11 -10.61 -23.24
CA LEU A 295 -16.47 -10.79 -21.83
C LEU A 295 -15.27 -10.54 -20.90
N LEU A 296 -14.05 -10.80 -21.37
CA LEU A 296 -12.82 -10.68 -20.59
C LEU A 296 -12.09 -9.35 -20.81
N GLU A 297 -12.34 -8.66 -21.94
CA GLU A 297 -11.75 -7.35 -22.24
C GLU A 297 -11.84 -6.34 -21.09
N PRO A 298 -12.98 -6.18 -20.38
CA PRO A 298 -13.08 -5.24 -19.27
C PRO A 298 -12.20 -5.60 -18.05
N LEU A 299 -11.67 -6.82 -17.99
CA LEU A 299 -10.81 -7.30 -16.90
C LEU A 299 -9.33 -7.00 -17.16
N VAL A 300 -8.97 -6.63 -18.39
CA VAL A 300 -7.57 -6.37 -18.77
C VAL A 300 -7.14 -5.02 -18.21
N PRO A 301 -6.05 -4.96 -17.41
CA PRO A 301 -5.59 -3.70 -16.86
C PRO A 301 -4.94 -2.83 -17.95
N LEU A 302 -4.96 -1.51 -17.72
CA LEU A 302 -4.29 -0.55 -18.61
C LEU A 302 -2.83 -0.93 -18.84
N GLY A 303 -2.42 -0.91 -20.11
CA GLY A 303 -1.05 -1.23 -20.55
C GLY A 303 -0.87 -2.67 -21.02
N LEU A 304 -1.86 -3.54 -20.82
CA LEU A 304 -1.87 -4.91 -21.34
C LEU A 304 -2.97 -5.10 -22.39
N GLU A 305 -2.82 -6.17 -23.16
CA GLU A 305 -3.77 -6.59 -24.18
C GLU A 305 -4.19 -8.04 -23.92
N LEU A 306 -5.46 -8.35 -24.14
CA LEU A 306 -5.98 -9.72 -24.04
C LEU A 306 -5.38 -10.58 -25.16
N GLN A 307 -4.89 -11.78 -24.83
CA GLN A 307 -4.58 -12.77 -25.85
C GLN A 307 -5.88 -13.36 -26.40
N ARG A 308 -6.07 -13.24 -27.71
CA ARG A 308 -7.24 -13.72 -28.42
C ARG A 308 -6.91 -14.95 -29.24
N LEU A 309 -7.88 -15.83 -29.38
CA LEU A 309 -7.77 -17.18 -29.93
C LEU A 309 -8.78 -17.40 -31.07
N GLY A 310 -8.46 -18.37 -31.91
CA GLY A 310 -9.26 -18.76 -33.07
C GLY A 310 -8.99 -17.91 -34.32
N PRO A 311 -9.50 -18.32 -35.49
CA PRO A 311 -9.23 -17.65 -36.76
C PRO A 311 -9.67 -16.18 -36.79
N GLU A 312 -10.78 -15.87 -36.13
CA GLU A 312 -11.35 -14.51 -36.04
C GLU A 312 -10.91 -13.74 -34.79
N GLN A 313 -10.04 -14.32 -33.94
CA GLN A 313 -9.65 -13.74 -32.66
C GLN A 313 -10.85 -13.37 -31.76
N SER A 314 -11.93 -14.13 -31.86
CA SER A 314 -13.18 -13.90 -31.13
C SER A 314 -13.18 -14.56 -29.75
N HIS A 315 -12.24 -15.45 -29.46
CA HIS A 315 -12.21 -16.21 -28.21
C HIS A 315 -11.05 -15.83 -27.30
N ALA A 316 -11.19 -16.09 -26.01
CA ALA A 316 -10.11 -15.98 -25.03
C ALA A 316 -10.25 -17.04 -23.93
N LEU A 317 -9.13 -17.39 -23.30
CA LEU A 317 -9.08 -18.41 -22.27
C LEU A 317 -9.19 -17.78 -20.87
N PHE A 318 -10.18 -18.22 -20.11
CA PHE A 318 -10.32 -17.95 -18.68
C PHE A 318 -10.02 -19.22 -17.89
N THR A 319 -9.06 -19.16 -16.98
CA THR A 319 -8.62 -20.34 -16.22
C THR A 319 -8.76 -20.10 -14.73
N VAL A 320 -9.31 -21.09 -14.04
CA VAL A 320 -9.26 -21.23 -12.59
C VAL A 320 -8.40 -22.43 -12.26
N LEU A 321 -7.32 -22.24 -11.51
CA LEU A 321 -6.56 -23.35 -10.94
C LEU A 321 -6.64 -23.32 -9.43
N THR A 322 -6.88 -24.47 -8.80
CA THR A 322 -6.95 -24.59 -7.34
C THR A 322 -6.06 -25.71 -6.86
N TYR A 323 -5.29 -25.45 -5.82
CA TYR A 323 -4.26 -26.37 -5.32
C TYR A 323 -3.98 -26.14 -3.85
N ARG A 324 -3.31 -27.12 -3.23
CA ARG A 324 -2.79 -26.98 -1.88
C ARG A 324 -1.30 -26.70 -1.93
N HIS A 325 -0.89 -25.61 -1.30
CA HIS A 325 0.54 -25.36 -1.06
C HIS A 325 1.12 -26.42 -0.14
N GLY A 326 2.38 -26.79 -0.37
CA GLY A 326 3.24 -27.50 0.60
C GLY A 326 4.51 -26.68 0.87
N ASN A 327 4.89 -26.62 2.14
CA ASN A 327 6.05 -25.87 2.65
C ASN A 327 6.13 -24.42 2.10
N PHE A 328 4.99 -23.74 1.92
CA PHE A 328 5.01 -22.43 1.27
C PHE A 328 5.69 -21.37 2.13
N GLY A 329 6.71 -20.72 1.58
CA GLY A 329 7.42 -19.66 2.30
C GLY A 329 8.63 -19.11 1.56
N PRO A 330 9.33 -18.13 2.15
CA PRO A 330 10.55 -17.57 1.60
C PRO A 330 11.64 -18.63 1.44
N GLN A 331 12.33 -18.62 0.30
CA GLN A 331 13.38 -19.60 -0.01
C GLN A 331 14.52 -19.59 1.02
N ILE A 332 14.83 -18.42 1.61
CA ILE A 332 15.89 -18.24 2.62
C ILE A 332 15.71 -19.12 3.86
N PHE A 333 14.50 -19.60 4.15
CA PHE A 333 14.23 -20.48 5.29
C PHE A 333 14.46 -21.97 4.99
N GLY A 334 14.75 -22.35 3.74
CA GLY A 334 15.08 -23.73 3.37
C GLY A 334 14.03 -24.75 3.87
N SER A 335 14.47 -25.68 4.73
CA SER A 335 13.63 -26.73 5.32
C SER A 335 12.74 -26.24 6.47
N LEU A 336 13.04 -25.09 7.09
CA LEU A 336 12.21 -24.49 8.14
C LEU A 336 10.87 -23.97 7.59
N ARG A 337 10.72 -23.88 6.26
CA ARG A 337 9.44 -23.56 5.60
C ARG A 337 8.29 -24.49 5.98
N LYS A 338 8.58 -25.71 6.46
CA LYS A 338 7.55 -26.65 6.95
C LYS A 338 6.72 -26.11 8.12
N PHE A 339 7.20 -25.08 8.82
CA PHE A 339 6.49 -24.41 9.90
C PHE A 339 5.61 -23.24 9.41
N PHE A 340 5.71 -22.87 8.13
CA PHE A 340 4.87 -21.84 7.54
C PHE A 340 3.52 -22.42 7.11
N PRO A 341 2.46 -21.59 7.07
CA PRO A 341 1.14 -22.03 6.63
C PRO A 341 1.19 -22.53 5.18
N SER A 342 0.49 -23.64 4.94
CA SER A 342 0.36 -24.28 3.63
C SER A 342 -1.11 -24.24 3.20
N PRO A 343 -1.61 -23.06 2.77
CA PRO A 343 -3.02 -22.85 2.49
C PRO A 343 -3.45 -23.53 1.19
N VAL A 344 -4.76 -23.67 1.02
CA VAL A 344 -5.34 -23.85 -0.32
C VAL A 344 -5.32 -22.50 -1.01
N GLN A 345 -4.87 -22.47 -2.27
CA GLN A 345 -4.87 -21.30 -3.13
C GLN A 345 -5.62 -21.58 -4.42
N SER A 346 -6.32 -20.57 -4.93
CA SER A 346 -6.96 -20.59 -6.23
C SER A 346 -6.59 -19.34 -7.02
N ASN A 347 -6.07 -19.52 -8.23
CA ASN A 347 -5.72 -18.43 -9.13
C ASN A 347 -6.73 -18.37 -10.28
N TRP A 348 -7.35 -17.20 -10.45
CA TRP A 348 -8.36 -16.90 -11.47
C TRP A 348 -7.72 -15.93 -12.44
N ARG A 349 -7.65 -16.29 -13.72
CA ARG A 349 -6.70 -15.61 -14.61
C ARG A 349 -7.10 -15.60 -16.06
N ILE A 350 -6.47 -14.68 -16.78
CA ILE A 350 -6.56 -14.53 -18.23
C ILE A 350 -5.15 -14.45 -18.82
N HIS A 351 -5.04 -14.80 -20.10
CA HIS A 351 -3.80 -14.67 -20.87
C HIS A 351 -3.72 -13.27 -21.46
N VAL A 352 -2.59 -12.60 -21.22
CA VAL A 352 -2.37 -11.22 -21.65
C VAL A 352 -1.00 -11.08 -22.29
N ARG A 353 -0.81 -9.99 -23.03
CA ARG A 353 0.50 -9.55 -23.48
C ARG A 353 0.71 -8.08 -23.19
N ASP A 354 1.96 -7.68 -23.01
CA ASP A 354 2.31 -6.26 -23.00
C ASP A 354 2.52 -5.73 -24.43
N ARG A 355 2.75 -4.41 -24.52
CA ARG A 355 3.03 -3.73 -25.80
C ARG A 355 4.33 -4.17 -26.48
N ALA A 356 5.28 -4.73 -25.73
CA ALA A 356 6.50 -5.29 -26.29
C ALA A 356 6.28 -6.72 -26.83
N GLY A 357 5.04 -7.20 -26.78
CA GLY A 357 4.65 -8.53 -27.24
C GLY A 357 4.93 -9.63 -26.23
N VAL A 358 5.39 -9.30 -25.01
CA VAL A 358 5.69 -10.26 -23.95
C VAL A 358 4.39 -10.86 -23.44
N GLU A 359 4.26 -12.17 -23.57
CA GLU A 359 3.12 -12.93 -23.11
C GLU A 359 3.23 -13.29 -21.62
N GLY A 360 2.08 -13.42 -20.97
CA GLY A 360 2.00 -13.88 -19.59
C GLY A 360 0.56 -13.96 -19.10
N ILE A 361 0.43 -14.10 -17.79
CA ILE A 361 -0.85 -14.26 -17.12
C ILE A 361 -1.18 -13.02 -16.31
N PHE A 362 -2.41 -12.52 -16.42
CA PHE A 362 -2.96 -11.56 -15.46
C PHE A 362 -3.88 -12.29 -14.49
N PHE A 363 -3.60 -12.16 -13.19
CA PHE A 363 -4.51 -12.64 -12.16
C PHE A 363 -5.66 -11.66 -11.99
N VAL A 364 -6.86 -12.12 -12.28
CA VAL A 364 -8.13 -11.42 -12.03
C VAL A 364 -8.46 -11.46 -10.54
N ALA A 365 -8.29 -12.64 -9.93
CA ALA A 365 -8.42 -12.87 -8.50
C ALA A 365 -7.47 -13.98 -8.03
N THR A 366 -6.99 -13.88 -6.79
CA THR A 366 -6.26 -14.95 -6.11
C THR A 366 -6.89 -15.18 -4.76
N VAL A 367 -7.34 -16.40 -4.49
CA VAL A 367 -8.05 -16.75 -3.24
C VAL A 367 -7.16 -17.66 -2.42
N VAL A 368 -6.99 -17.39 -1.12
CA VAL A 368 -6.28 -18.29 -0.19
C VAL A 368 -7.11 -18.57 1.05
N THR A 369 -6.81 -19.65 1.78
CA THR A 369 -7.47 -20.00 3.06
C THR A 369 -6.72 -19.52 4.31
N SER A 370 -5.64 -18.75 4.15
CA SER A 370 -4.86 -18.20 5.26
C SER A 370 -4.93 -16.66 5.28
N SER A 371 -5.42 -16.09 6.38
CA SER A 371 -5.48 -14.63 6.57
C SER A 371 -4.09 -14.00 6.51
N LEU A 372 -3.07 -14.66 7.08
CA LEU A 372 -1.69 -14.18 7.06
C LEU A 372 -1.14 -14.09 5.64
N VAL A 373 -1.34 -15.14 4.84
CA VAL A 373 -0.88 -15.17 3.44
C VAL A 373 -1.66 -14.16 2.60
N SER A 374 -2.99 -14.05 2.82
CA SER A 374 -3.83 -13.09 2.09
C SER A 374 -3.39 -11.66 2.36
N LEU A 375 -3.23 -11.27 3.63
CA LEU A 375 -2.81 -9.92 4.01
C LEU A 375 -1.37 -9.64 3.57
N GLY A 376 -0.46 -10.59 3.76
CA GLY A 376 0.93 -10.47 3.30
C GLY A 376 1.00 -10.23 1.80
N GLY A 377 0.26 -11.00 1.00
CA GLY A 377 0.20 -10.77 -0.45
C GLY A 377 -0.48 -9.45 -0.81
N ARG A 378 -1.53 -9.01 -0.09
CA ARG A 378 -2.13 -7.69 -0.34
C ARG A 378 -1.17 -6.54 -0.09
N ILE A 379 -0.30 -6.65 0.90
CA ILE A 379 0.63 -5.58 1.30
C ILE A 379 1.89 -5.62 0.42
N PHE A 380 2.49 -6.79 0.25
CA PHE A 380 3.84 -6.93 -0.32
C PHE A 380 3.90 -7.48 -1.74
N ALA A 381 2.85 -8.15 -2.24
CA ALA A 381 2.91 -8.78 -3.57
C ALA A 381 2.41 -7.83 -4.66
N ASP A 382 3.25 -7.63 -5.67
CA ASP A 382 2.88 -6.79 -6.79
C ASP A 382 2.05 -7.53 -7.84
N GLY A 383 0.75 -7.26 -7.94
CA GLY A 383 -0.05 -7.80 -9.05
C GLY A 383 -0.70 -9.15 -8.77
N VAL A 384 -0.78 -9.54 -7.49
CA VAL A 384 -1.57 -10.68 -7.04
C VAL A 384 -2.78 -10.15 -6.25
N PRO A 385 -3.98 -10.12 -6.84
CA PRO A 385 -5.19 -9.63 -6.19
C PRO A 385 -5.70 -10.63 -5.16
N MET A 386 -5.06 -10.62 -3.99
CA MET A 386 -5.35 -11.55 -2.90
C MET A 386 -6.72 -11.30 -2.26
N HIS A 387 -7.47 -12.38 -2.09
CA HIS A 387 -8.71 -12.54 -1.34
C HIS A 387 -8.56 -13.69 -0.33
N ILE A 388 -9.47 -13.75 0.63
CA ILE A 388 -9.51 -14.76 1.68
C ILE A 388 -10.84 -15.51 1.59
N ALA A 389 -10.78 -16.83 1.44
CA ALA A 389 -11.94 -17.70 1.53
C ALA A 389 -12.29 -17.97 3.01
N GLU A 390 -13.56 -18.22 3.28
CA GLU A 390 -14.00 -18.74 4.59
C GLU A 390 -13.49 -20.17 4.79
N ALA A 391 -13.59 -20.98 3.75
CA ALA A 391 -13.08 -22.35 3.72
C ALA A 391 -12.65 -22.72 2.31
N GLY A 392 -11.71 -23.67 2.20
CA GLY A 392 -11.29 -24.19 0.91
C GLY A 392 -10.57 -25.54 1.03
N SER A 393 -10.79 -26.40 0.04
CA SER A 393 -10.21 -27.75 -0.01
C SER A 393 -10.00 -28.21 -1.45
N VAL A 394 -8.91 -28.95 -1.66
CA VAL A 394 -8.73 -29.86 -2.79
C VAL A 394 -8.52 -31.24 -2.18
N THR A 395 -9.38 -32.20 -2.54
CA THR A 395 -9.40 -33.53 -1.94
C THR A 395 -9.53 -34.58 -3.02
N ALA A 396 -8.63 -35.57 -3.02
CA ALA A 396 -8.75 -36.77 -3.84
C ALA A 396 -9.70 -37.79 -3.19
N GLY A 397 -10.60 -38.36 -3.99
CA GLY A 397 -11.47 -39.47 -3.61
C GLY A 397 -10.78 -40.82 -3.79
N SER A 398 -11.33 -41.88 -3.18
CA SER A 398 -10.82 -43.25 -3.28
C SER A 398 -10.95 -43.83 -4.70
N ASP A 399 -11.84 -43.28 -5.50
CA ASP A 399 -12.09 -43.60 -6.91
C ASP A 399 -11.14 -42.85 -7.88
N GLY A 400 -10.19 -42.07 -7.35
CA GLY A 400 -9.32 -41.21 -8.13
C GLY A 400 -9.99 -39.90 -8.57
N GLY A 401 -11.24 -39.65 -8.17
CA GLY A 401 -11.92 -38.38 -8.39
C GLY A 401 -11.36 -37.25 -7.53
N PHE A 402 -11.73 -36.02 -7.84
CA PHE A 402 -11.32 -34.81 -7.12
C PHE A 402 -12.52 -33.96 -6.76
N THR A 403 -12.54 -33.48 -5.52
CA THR A 403 -13.45 -32.44 -5.08
C THR A 403 -12.67 -31.16 -4.80
N VAL A 404 -13.07 -30.08 -5.47
CA VAL A 404 -12.56 -28.72 -5.22
C VAL A 404 -13.69 -27.90 -4.61
N THR A 405 -13.42 -27.24 -3.50
CA THR A 405 -14.37 -26.36 -2.83
C THR A 405 -13.67 -25.08 -2.42
N LEU A 406 -14.25 -23.92 -2.73
CA LEU A 406 -13.94 -22.63 -2.15
C LEU A 406 -15.24 -21.97 -1.73
N VAL A 407 -15.36 -21.69 -0.43
CA VAL A 407 -16.51 -21.03 0.16
C VAL A 407 -16.13 -19.58 0.46
N ALA A 408 -16.85 -18.66 -0.16
CA ALA A 408 -16.65 -17.22 0.05
C ALA A 408 -17.11 -16.73 1.43
N GLY A 409 -18.14 -17.37 1.98
CA GLY A 409 -18.84 -16.91 3.18
C GLY A 409 -19.41 -15.50 2.97
N THR A 410 -19.20 -14.63 3.96
CA THR A 410 -19.53 -13.20 3.85
C THR A 410 -18.37 -12.35 3.31
N GLY A 411 -17.26 -12.99 2.93
CA GLY A 411 -16.06 -12.33 2.42
C GLY A 411 -16.17 -11.90 0.96
N SER A 412 -15.06 -11.41 0.42
CA SER A 412 -14.96 -10.91 -0.97
C SER A 412 -14.45 -11.94 -1.98
N SER A 413 -14.08 -13.16 -1.56
CA SER A 413 -13.46 -14.12 -2.47
C SER A 413 -14.48 -14.72 -3.46
N PRO A 414 -14.06 -15.04 -4.69
CA PRO A 414 -14.78 -15.97 -5.55
C PRO A 414 -15.13 -17.31 -4.89
N ASP A 415 -16.24 -17.91 -5.31
CA ASP A 415 -16.68 -19.25 -4.92
C ASP A 415 -16.47 -20.27 -6.04
N ILE A 416 -16.21 -21.53 -5.71
CA ILE A 416 -16.25 -22.64 -6.67
C ILE A 416 -16.51 -23.97 -5.97
N VAL A 417 -17.31 -24.83 -6.59
CA VAL A 417 -17.47 -26.23 -6.22
C VAL A 417 -17.30 -27.06 -7.48
N ALA A 418 -16.37 -28.00 -7.48
CA ALA A 418 -16.18 -28.94 -8.58
C ALA A 418 -16.09 -30.37 -8.06
N LYS A 419 -16.74 -31.28 -8.79
CA LYS A 419 -16.59 -32.73 -8.62
C LYS A 419 -16.16 -33.30 -9.96
N LEU A 420 -14.93 -33.78 -10.00
CA LEU A 420 -14.25 -34.18 -11.22
C LEU A 420 -13.76 -35.62 -11.10
N SER A 421 -13.72 -36.35 -12.20
CA SER A 421 -13.20 -37.71 -12.29
C SER A 421 -12.21 -37.82 -13.45
N PRO A 422 -11.19 -38.71 -13.35
CA PRO A 422 -10.28 -38.98 -14.45
C PRO A 422 -11.03 -39.44 -15.69
N CYS A 423 -10.63 -38.95 -16.85
CA CYS A 423 -11.21 -39.36 -18.12
C CYS A 423 -10.13 -39.57 -19.20
N SER A 424 -10.54 -40.14 -20.34
CA SER A 424 -9.70 -40.13 -21.54
C SER A 424 -9.52 -38.70 -22.05
N LYS A 425 -8.44 -38.44 -22.80
CA LYS A 425 -8.24 -37.14 -23.45
C LYS A 425 -9.52 -36.69 -24.19
N PRO A 426 -10.07 -35.52 -23.87
CA PRO A 426 -11.31 -35.07 -24.47
C PRO A 426 -11.12 -34.76 -25.96
N VAL A 427 -12.11 -35.12 -26.76
CA VAL A 427 -12.19 -34.66 -28.16
C VAL A 427 -12.70 -33.22 -28.15
N LEU A 428 -11.87 -32.28 -28.60
CA LEU A 428 -12.26 -30.87 -28.67
C LEU A 428 -13.33 -30.68 -29.76
N ILE A 429 -14.41 -29.95 -29.42
CA ILE A 429 -15.55 -29.67 -30.30
C ILE A 429 -15.88 -28.17 -30.32
N GLY A 430 -16.55 -27.70 -31.37
CA GLY A 430 -16.95 -26.30 -31.53
C GLY A 430 -15.75 -25.34 -31.43
N ALA A 431 -15.94 -24.23 -30.72
CA ALA A 431 -14.91 -23.20 -30.52
C ALA A 431 -13.56 -23.75 -30.00
N TRP A 432 -13.58 -24.80 -29.17
CA TRP A 432 -12.34 -25.43 -28.69
C TRP A 432 -11.51 -26.03 -29.84
N LYS A 433 -12.17 -26.66 -30.81
CA LYS A 433 -11.52 -27.26 -31.98
C LYS A 433 -11.03 -26.19 -32.97
N GLU A 434 -11.72 -25.06 -33.03
CA GLU A 434 -11.32 -23.91 -33.85
C GLU A 434 -10.08 -23.21 -33.30
N CYS A 435 -9.94 -23.16 -31.97
CA CYS A 435 -8.80 -22.54 -31.30
C CYS A 435 -7.60 -23.50 -31.13
N PHE A 436 -7.84 -24.80 -31.00
CA PHE A 436 -6.82 -25.80 -30.70
C PHE A 436 -7.03 -27.06 -31.54
N ARG A 437 -5.93 -27.58 -32.11
CA ARG A 437 -5.96 -28.78 -32.95
C ARG A 437 -6.42 -30.02 -32.17
N ASP A 438 -5.90 -30.15 -30.96
CA ASP A 438 -6.10 -31.29 -30.06
C ASP A 438 -5.86 -30.87 -28.60
N PHE A 439 -6.13 -31.78 -27.66
CA PHE A 439 -5.94 -31.53 -26.23
C PHE A 439 -4.48 -31.17 -25.87
N ASP A 440 -3.50 -31.75 -26.56
CA ASP A 440 -2.08 -31.48 -26.28
C ASP A 440 -1.68 -30.06 -26.73
N SER A 441 -2.23 -29.58 -27.85
CA SER A 441 -2.05 -28.18 -28.30
C SER A 441 -2.72 -27.17 -27.37
N PHE A 442 -3.85 -27.53 -26.76
CA PHE A 442 -4.46 -26.74 -25.69
C PHE A 442 -3.56 -26.68 -24.45
N LEU A 443 -3.02 -27.82 -24.00
CA LEU A 443 -2.09 -27.85 -22.87
C LEU A 443 -0.83 -27.03 -23.13
N ALA A 444 -0.28 -27.10 -24.34
CA ALA A 444 0.89 -26.31 -24.74
C ALA A 444 0.66 -24.79 -24.66
N TYR A 445 -0.58 -24.33 -24.80
CA TYR A 445 -0.95 -22.93 -24.61
C TYR A 445 -1.26 -22.59 -23.14
N CYS A 446 -2.02 -23.45 -22.45
CA CYS A 446 -2.57 -23.18 -21.12
C CYS A 446 -1.56 -23.39 -19.98
N VAL A 447 -0.67 -24.37 -20.10
CA VAL A 447 0.21 -24.81 -19.01
C VAL A 447 1.40 -23.88 -18.79
N PRO A 448 2.12 -23.38 -19.83
CA PRO A 448 3.21 -22.43 -19.64
C PRO A 448 2.72 -21.17 -18.91
N GLN A 449 3.32 -20.90 -17.75
CA GLN A 449 2.93 -19.80 -16.86
C GLN A 449 4.17 -19.19 -16.24
N ASP A 450 5.15 -18.94 -17.09
CA ASP A 450 6.46 -18.53 -16.61
C ASP A 450 6.45 -17.08 -16.10
N ARG A 451 5.32 -16.38 -16.25
CA ARG A 451 5.20 -14.94 -16.04
C ARG A 451 3.81 -14.55 -15.57
N ALA A 452 3.73 -13.83 -14.47
CA ALA A 452 2.55 -13.04 -14.12
C ALA A 452 2.81 -11.56 -14.42
N ILE A 453 1.85 -10.90 -15.07
CA ILE A 453 1.96 -9.51 -15.52
C ILE A 453 0.79 -8.72 -14.96
N SER A 454 1.05 -7.53 -14.44
CA SER A 454 0.04 -6.65 -13.86
C SER A 454 0.32 -5.18 -14.19
N GLY A 455 -0.73 -4.43 -14.52
CA GLY A 455 -0.66 -2.98 -14.70
C GLY A 455 -0.71 -2.23 -13.37
N GLN A 456 0.06 -1.15 -13.26
CA GLN A 456 -0.01 -0.17 -12.18
C GLN A 456 -0.25 1.20 -12.82
N PRO A 457 -1.52 1.53 -13.14
CA PRO A 457 -1.86 2.74 -13.88
C PRO A 457 -1.25 3.97 -13.24
N TRP A 458 -1.38 4.17 -11.92
CA TRP A 458 -0.84 5.32 -11.18
C TRP A 458 0.68 5.48 -11.32
N TYR A 459 1.44 4.43 -11.62
CA TYR A 459 2.87 4.54 -11.89
C TYR A 459 3.22 4.68 -13.38
N GLN A 460 2.28 4.46 -14.29
CA GLN A 460 2.53 4.16 -15.71
C GLN A 460 3.52 3.01 -15.85
N GLN A 461 3.30 1.97 -15.05
CA GLN A 461 4.23 0.86 -14.93
C GLN A 461 3.53 -0.47 -15.13
N ILE A 462 4.23 -1.40 -15.74
CA ILE A 462 3.89 -2.82 -15.73
C ILE A 462 4.85 -3.51 -14.76
N THR A 463 4.28 -4.35 -13.91
CA THR A 463 5.04 -5.25 -13.06
C THR A 463 4.95 -6.65 -13.62
N LYS A 464 6.11 -7.28 -13.76
CA LYS A 464 6.26 -8.63 -14.26
C LYS A 464 6.92 -9.47 -13.18
N GLN A 465 6.33 -10.61 -12.89
CA GLN A 465 6.85 -11.61 -11.97
C GLN A 465 7.23 -12.87 -12.76
N GLU A 466 8.51 -13.19 -12.81
CA GLU A 466 9.00 -14.43 -13.40
C GLU A 466 8.73 -15.58 -12.43
N ILE A 467 8.07 -16.61 -12.94
CA ILE A 467 7.64 -17.80 -12.21
C ILE A 467 8.28 -19.01 -12.88
N ASN A 468 8.77 -19.95 -12.09
CA ASN A 468 9.19 -21.25 -12.58
C ASN A 468 8.28 -22.33 -11.99
N LEU A 469 7.65 -23.12 -12.87
CA LEU A 469 6.79 -24.25 -12.48
C LEU A 469 7.33 -25.60 -12.94
N GLY A 470 8.09 -25.63 -14.06
CA GLY A 470 8.69 -26.85 -14.60
C GLY A 470 7.72 -27.98 -14.95
N ILE A 471 6.47 -27.68 -15.34
CA ILE A 471 5.41 -28.67 -15.55
C ILE A 471 5.60 -29.39 -16.90
N PRO A 472 5.84 -30.72 -16.93
CA PRO A 472 5.81 -31.48 -18.16
C PRO A 472 4.38 -31.62 -18.67
N LEU A 473 4.11 -31.32 -19.94
CA LEU A 473 2.75 -31.46 -20.50
C LEU A 473 2.23 -32.90 -20.40
N SER A 474 3.12 -33.90 -20.49
CA SER A 474 2.78 -35.32 -20.35
C SER A 474 2.31 -35.73 -18.96
N SER A 475 2.53 -34.91 -17.92
CA SER A 475 1.99 -35.17 -16.57
C SER A 475 0.58 -34.61 -16.37
N CYS A 476 -0.01 -33.95 -17.37
CA CYS A 476 -1.36 -33.41 -17.26
C CYS A 476 -2.40 -34.52 -17.47
N GLU A 477 -3.21 -34.77 -16.45
CA GLU A 477 -4.22 -35.83 -16.42
C GLU A 477 -5.61 -35.23 -16.74
N PRO A 478 -6.28 -35.62 -17.84
CA PRO A 478 -7.59 -35.10 -18.17
C PRO A 478 -8.64 -35.43 -17.10
N LEU A 479 -9.51 -34.46 -16.81
CA LEU A 479 -10.62 -34.61 -15.87
C LEU A 479 -11.93 -34.16 -16.53
N GLU A 480 -13.02 -34.78 -16.12
CA GLU A 480 -14.38 -34.36 -16.49
C GLU A 480 -15.30 -34.34 -15.27
N GLY A 481 -16.39 -33.59 -15.33
CA GLY A 481 -17.38 -33.58 -14.26
C GLY A 481 -18.15 -32.28 -14.16
N ILE A 482 -18.68 -32.01 -12.97
CA ILE A 482 -19.56 -30.87 -12.72
C ILE A 482 -18.78 -29.76 -12.03
N VAL A 483 -18.85 -28.56 -12.58
CA VAL A 483 -18.32 -27.34 -11.96
C VAL A 483 -19.47 -26.36 -11.75
N GLN A 484 -19.53 -25.77 -10.55
CA GLN A 484 -20.52 -24.78 -10.15
C GLN A 484 -19.82 -23.60 -9.50
N SER A 485 -20.13 -22.39 -9.94
CA SER A 485 -19.62 -21.16 -9.33
C SER A 485 -20.50 -19.98 -9.71
N ARG A 486 -20.98 -19.25 -8.71
CA ARG A 486 -21.75 -18.02 -8.97
C ARG A 486 -20.86 -16.94 -9.57
N THR A 487 -19.60 -16.90 -9.16
CA THR A 487 -18.63 -15.93 -9.67
C THR A 487 -18.30 -16.17 -11.15
N ILE A 488 -18.12 -17.42 -11.56
CA ILE A 488 -17.89 -17.77 -12.98
C ILE A 488 -19.13 -17.40 -13.81
N ASP A 489 -20.33 -17.79 -13.35
CA ASP A 489 -21.59 -17.44 -14.00
C ASP A 489 -21.74 -15.93 -14.22
N GLN A 490 -21.28 -15.11 -13.26
CA GLN A 490 -21.32 -13.64 -13.35
C GLN A 490 -20.27 -13.06 -14.31
N LEU A 491 -19.08 -13.66 -14.34
CA LEU A 491 -17.95 -13.18 -15.14
C LEU A 491 -18.09 -13.51 -16.63
N ILE A 492 -18.45 -14.76 -16.93
CA ILE A 492 -18.41 -15.29 -18.31
C ILE A 492 -19.74 -15.87 -18.78
N GLY A 493 -20.79 -15.76 -17.97
CA GLY A 493 -22.12 -16.30 -18.28
C GLY A 493 -22.25 -17.80 -18.01
N ARG A 494 -23.50 -18.28 -18.05
CA ARG A 494 -23.83 -19.70 -17.99
C ARG A 494 -23.74 -20.32 -19.38
N GLY A 495 -23.09 -21.47 -19.51
CA GLY A 495 -23.12 -22.25 -20.76
C GLY A 495 -21.81 -22.87 -21.23
N PRO A 496 -20.62 -22.26 -21.04
CA PRO A 496 -19.39 -22.86 -21.53
C PRO A 496 -19.02 -24.08 -20.67
N GLN A 497 -18.95 -25.26 -21.30
CA GLN A 497 -18.44 -26.46 -20.63
C GLN A 497 -16.92 -26.34 -20.47
N PRO A 498 -16.37 -26.49 -19.24
CA PRO A 498 -14.95 -26.35 -19.03
C PRO A 498 -14.18 -27.59 -19.49
N VAL A 499 -12.96 -27.36 -19.97
CA VAL A 499 -11.95 -28.42 -20.13
C VAL A 499 -11.12 -28.46 -18.85
N CYS A 500 -11.13 -29.60 -18.15
CA CYS A 500 -10.47 -29.75 -16.87
C CYS A 500 -9.29 -30.73 -16.95
N PHE A 501 -8.25 -30.49 -16.15
CA PHE A 501 -7.14 -31.43 -15.98
C PHE A 501 -6.45 -31.25 -14.63
N ARG A 502 -5.71 -32.26 -14.20
CA ARG A 502 -4.86 -32.24 -13.01
C ARG A 502 -3.39 -32.20 -13.41
N VAL A 503 -2.60 -31.46 -12.62
CA VAL A 503 -1.15 -31.59 -12.59
C VAL A 503 -0.77 -32.16 -11.22
N PRO A 504 -0.25 -33.41 -11.14
CA PRO A 504 -0.03 -34.08 -9.86
C PRO A 504 0.97 -33.38 -8.93
N ARG A 505 2.05 -32.83 -9.49
CA ARG A 505 3.10 -32.15 -8.72
C ARG A 505 3.63 -30.94 -9.47
N VAL A 506 3.84 -29.85 -8.74
CA VAL A 506 4.42 -28.61 -9.26
C VAL A 506 5.40 -28.05 -8.25
N SER A 507 6.61 -27.74 -8.70
CA SER A 507 7.60 -27.00 -7.91
C SER A 507 7.51 -25.53 -8.27
N PHE A 508 6.83 -24.74 -7.45
CA PHE A 508 6.67 -23.31 -7.67
C PHE A 508 7.88 -22.53 -7.13
N SER A 509 8.40 -21.61 -7.94
CA SER A 509 9.34 -20.59 -7.50
C SER A 509 9.03 -19.23 -8.12
N LEU A 510 8.98 -18.18 -7.30
CA LEU A 510 9.01 -16.79 -7.75
C LEU A 510 10.48 -16.37 -7.94
N GLU A 511 10.92 -16.24 -9.18
CA GLU A 511 12.34 -16.01 -9.50
C GLU A 511 12.71 -14.54 -9.38
N LYS A 512 11.98 -13.66 -10.07
CA LYS A 512 12.32 -12.24 -10.21
C LYS A 512 11.07 -11.39 -10.35
N VAL A 513 11.12 -10.16 -9.82
CA VAL A 513 10.11 -9.14 -10.08
C VAL A 513 10.77 -7.96 -10.79
N ASP A 514 10.31 -7.69 -12.01
CA ASP A 514 10.74 -6.56 -12.83
C ASP A 514 9.62 -5.53 -12.93
N ARG A 515 10.02 -4.26 -12.95
CA ARG A 515 9.14 -3.10 -13.02
C ARG A 515 9.63 -2.20 -14.15
N TYR A 516 8.80 -1.94 -15.15
CA TYR A 516 9.16 -1.07 -16.28
C TYR A 516 8.02 -0.13 -16.64
N ARG A 517 8.38 1.08 -17.07
CA ARG A 517 7.40 2.10 -17.45
C ARG A 517 6.92 1.86 -18.87
N PHE A 518 5.64 2.14 -19.13
CA PHE A 518 5.10 2.26 -20.47
C PHE A 518 4.91 3.74 -20.80
N ASP A 519 5.48 4.20 -21.94
CA ASP A 519 5.29 5.58 -22.40
C ASP A 519 3.90 5.74 -23.03
N ASN A 520 3.20 6.82 -22.66
CA ASN A 520 1.91 7.20 -23.23
C ASN A 520 2.04 8.02 -24.52
N LYS A 521 3.24 8.16 -25.09
CA LYS A 521 3.53 9.15 -26.14
C LYS A 521 2.85 8.89 -27.48
N ASP A 522 2.33 7.68 -27.74
CA ASP A 522 1.72 7.36 -29.03
C ASP A 522 0.17 7.32 -29.00
N GLY A 523 -0.46 7.69 -27.88
CA GLY A 523 -1.92 7.63 -27.72
C GLY A 523 -2.69 8.83 -28.30
N GLY A 524 -2.22 9.46 -29.38
CA GLY A 524 -2.78 10.72 -29.88
C GLY A 524 -2.67 11.01 -31.38
N SER A 525 -2.25 10.06 -32.21
CA SER A 525 -2.43 10.16 -33.67
C SER A 525 -2.65 8.78 -34.26
N GLU A 526 -3.70 8.65 -35.08
CA GLU A 526 -4.16 7.42 -35.78
C GLU A 526 -5.40 6.74 -35.17
N LEU A 527 -6.46 7.52 -35.00
CA LEU A 527 -7.81 7.10 -35.39
C LEU A 527 -8.51 8.35 -35.98
N SER A 528 -8.28 8.56 -37.27
CA SER A 528 -9.12 9.39 -38.16
C SER A 528 -9.88 8.47 -39.11
#